data_AF-A0A8T7L019-F1
#
_entry.id   AF-A0A8T7L019-F1
#
_cell.length_a   1.000
_cell.length_b   1.000
_cell.length_c   1.000
_cell.angle_alpha   90.00
_cell.angle_beta   90.00
_cell.angle_gamma   90.00
#
_symmetry.space_group_name_H-M   'P 1'
#
loop_
_entity.id
_entity.type
_entity.pdbx_description
1 polymer ?
#
loop_
_entity_poly.entity_id
_entity_poly.type
_entity_poly.pdbx_seq_one_letter_code
_entity_poly.pdbx_strand_id
1 'polypeptide(L)'
;MVFRPKIVYIILPVMIAAVAGAVWLNGQGQSLARGLVTDATGPVAGAVVRVRGSENYVLTDADGNFRLNIEDAGAKLTAWKPGYFIGGGDAADFTTPDGAILLLKRHPTGDNPDYTFVSPLLDMDDPNACAHCHVERTGETDGAMPVDEWLLDAHSGAATNPRFLSLYNGTTLDGTPGAPTTYRFDPAQGLSVPVSPSMGQDGVGPGFRLDFPDMSGACAACHVPVLALQQPYHADPNLAEGVAQEGITCDFCHKIQDVKLRPDGLPDPGLPGVLSLEFLRPPEGGQVFIGPFDDTSGDDIYSALQDDSRLCATCHTGQFWDVKIYNSFGEWLESPYSDPVTGQTCQDCHMPHTGATTFVQFPPDDPQQLAPRDPNTIFSHRMPGAADAALLEHTAVLAVETRRAGDTLQVIVRVTNTGAGHHIPTDNPLRSMILLVQAADGSGQPLALVDGPIIPAWGGEGDPAAGYYAGLPGVLYAKILADFYTGETPTYAYWRPTRLVSDNRIPALATDETAYTFAAPVGVEGVTVDARLYLRRAFIALMDSKGWDTPDMLMERQTVSVP
;
A
#
# COMPACT_ATOMS: atom_id res chain seq x y z
N MET A 1 13.35 52.42 20.83
CA MET A 1 14.14 52.91 19.68
C MET A 1 13.52 52.27 18.44
N VAL A 2 13.17 53.09 17.45
CA VAL A 2 12.28 52.77 16.32
C VAL A 2 12.94 51.79 15.34
N PHE A 3 12.26 50.70 15.00
CA PHE A 3 12.63 49.84 13.86
C PHE A 3 12.08 50.46 12.57
N ARG A 4 12.97 50.73 11.61
CA ARG A 4 12.65 51.01 10.20
C ARG A 4 13.31 49.95 9.31
N PRO A 5 12.60 49.38 8.32
CA PRO A 5 13.18 48.41 7.39
C PRO A 5 14.01 49.13 6.31
N LYS A 6 15.15 48.53 5.95
CA LYS A 6 15.96 48.96 4.79
C LYS A 6 15.49 48.21 3.55
N ILE A 7 14.97 48.95 2.59
CA ILE A 7 14.73 48.52 1.21
C ILE A 7 16.07 48.55 0.48
N VAL A 8 16.45 47.44 -0.17
CA VAL A 8 17.60 47.37 -1.08
C VAL A 8 17.05 47.29 -2.49
N TYR A 9 17.36 48.30 -3.30
CA TYR A 9 17.13 48.33 -4.74
C TYR A 9 18.27 47.58 -5.45
N ILE A 10 17.96 46.61 -6.29
CA ILE A 10 18.89 46.08 -7.30
C ILE A 10 18.30 46.41 -8.67
N ILE A 11 19.06 47.22 -9.41
CA ILE A 11 18.79 47.72 -10.75
C ILE A 11 19.23 46.63 -11.74
N LEU A 12 18.31 46.14 -12.58
CA LEU A 12 18.63 45.28 -13.72
C LEU A 12 18.81 46.15 -14.99
N PRO A 13 19.86 45.93 -15.81
CA PRO A 13 20.05 46.71 -17.02
C PRO A 13 19.17 46.16 -18.16
N VAL A 14 18.53 47.10 -18.85
CA VAL A 14 17.76 46.87 -20.09
C VAL A 14 18.74 46.68 -21.25
N MET A 15 18.74 45.49 -21.84
CA MET A 15 19.35 45.21 -23.15
C MET A 15 18.24 44.98 -24.17
N ILE A 16 18.04 45.96 -25.04
CA ILE A 16 17.17 45.86 -26.22
C ILE A 16 17.97 45.16 -27.31
N ALA A 17 17.60 43.92 -27.63
CA ALA A 17 18.02 43.23 -28.85
C ALA A 17 16.77 43.02 -29.71
N ALA A 18 16.63 43.84 -30.75
CA ALA A 18 15.65 43.65 -31.80
C ALA A 18 16.13 42.51 -32.71
N VAL A 19 15.49 41.35 -32.59
CA VAL A 19 15.58 40.28 -33.60
C VAL A 19 14.20 40.11 -34.20
N ALA A 20 14.04 40.62 -35.42
CA ALA A 20 12.92 40.33 -36.28
C ALA A 20 13.03 38.88 -36.77
N GLY A 21 12.55 37.94 -35.96
CA GLY A 21 12.21 36.60 -36.38
C GLY A 21 10.69 36.53 -36.49
N ALA A 22 10.18 36.26 -37.70
CA ALA A 22 8.77 36.02 -37.93
C ALA A 22 8.32 34.82 -37.08
N VAL A 23 7.69 35.10 -35.95
CA VAL A 23 6.91 34.11 -35.21
C VAL A 23 5.73 33.78 -36.11
N TRP A 24 5.78 32.61 -36.74
CA TRP A 24 4.56 31.94 -37.17
C TRP A 24 3.76 31.67 -35.89
N LEU A 25 2.89 32.62 -35.53
CA LEU A 25 1.76 32.36 -34.67
C LEU A 25 0.91 31.34 -35.42
N ASN A 26 1.12 30.06 -35.16
CA ASN A 26 0.07 29.08 -35.36
C ASN A 26 -1.05 29.48 -34.40
N GLY A 27 -1.95 30.34 -34.86
CA GLY A 27 -3.23 30.54 -34.21
C GLY A 27 -4.02 29.25 -34.35
N GLN A 28 -3.80 28.30 -33.44
CA GLN A 28 -4.88 27.38 -33.09
C GLN A 28 -5.93 28.24 -32.43
N GLY A 29 -6.98 28.58 -33.17
CA GLY A 29 -8.06 29.40 -32.67
C GLY A 29 -8.73 28.66 -31.52
N GLN A 30 -8.63 29.21 -30.30
CA GLN A 30 -9.45 28.75 -29.18
C GLN A 30 -10.90 28.78 -29.62
N SER A 31 -11.52 27.61 -29.66
CA SER A 31 -12.95 27.47 -29.92
C SER A 31 -13.70 27.60 -28.60
N LEU A 32 -14.93 28.10 -28.66
CA LEU A 32 -15.75 28.22 -27.45
C LEU A 32 -16.85 27.17 -27.49
N ALA A 33 -16.74 26.17 -26.62
CA ALA A 33 -17.83 25.25 -26.33
C ALA A 33 -18.87 25.95 -25.47
N ARG A 34 -20.14 25.79 -25.84
CA ARG A 34 -21.31 26.30 -25.10
C ARG A 34 -22.41 25.26 -25.11
N GLY A 35 -23.08 25.11 -23.99
CA GLY A 35 -24.15 24.14 -23.86
C GLY A 35 -24.85 24.23 -22.53
N LEU A 36 -25.74 23.25 -22.34
CA LEU A 36 -26.56 23.11 -21.15
C LEU A 36 -26.27 21.75 -20.51
N VAL A 37 -26.13 21.72 -19.19
CA VAL A 37 -26.15 20.47 -18.43
C VAL A 37 -27.54 20.28 -17.83
N THR A 38 -28.16 19.14 -18.11
CA THR A 38 -29.49 18.79 -17.59
C THR A 38 -29.50 17.42 -16.93
N ASP A 39 -30.48 17.19 -16.07
CA ASP A 39 -30.91 15.85 -15.66
C ASP A 39 -32.38 15.62 -16.04
N ALA A 40 -32.98 14.53 -15.56
CA ALA A 40 -34.39 14.21 -15.82
C ALA A 40 -35.40 15.24 -15.26
N THR A 41 -34.97 16.14 -14.37
CA THR A 41 -35.81 17.14 -13.70
C THR A 41 -35.62 18.56 -14.23
N GLY A 42 -34.51 18.84 -14.91
CA GLY A 42 -34.24 20.13 -15.52
C GLY A 42 -32.75 20.48 -15.55
N PRO A 43 -32.41 21.78 -15.65
CA PRO A 43 -31.03 22.23 -15.63
C PRO A 43 -30.29 21.91 -14.33
N VAL A 44 -29.00 21.59 -14.44
CA VAL A 44 -28.14 21.25 -13.30
C VAL A 44 -27.13 22.36 -13.06
N ALA A 45 -27.34 23.15 -12.02
CA ALA A 45 -26.42 24.18 -11.59
C ALA A 45 -25.20 23.62 -10.83
N GLY A 46 -24.04 24.26 -11.00
CA GLY A 46 -22.80 23.89 -10.32
C GLY A 46 -22.23 22.53 -10.70
N ALA A 47 -22.59 22.00 -11.88
CA ALA A 47 -21.92 20.83 -12.45
C ALA A 47 -20.55 21.24 -13.01
N VAL A 48 -19.55 20.39 -12.81
CA VAL A 48 -18.22 20.54 -13.41
C VAL A 48 -18.31 20.11 -14.86
N VAL A 49 -17.97 20.98 -15.80
CA VAL A 49 -17.83 20.66 -17.23
C VAL A 49 -16.37 20.79 -17.61
N ARG A 50 -15.75 19.70 -18.07
CA ARG A 50 -14.30 19.59 -18.25
C ARG A 50 -13.94 19.08 -19.64
N VAL A 51 -12.81 19.55 -20.18
CA VAL A 51 -12.15 18.88 -21.30
C VAL A 51 -11.43 17.64 -20.78
N ARG A 52 -11.86 16.45 -21.22
CA ARG A 52 -11.34 15.16 -20.76
C ARG A 52 -9.81 15.08 -20.84
N GLY A 53 -9.19 14.55 -19.80
CA GLY A 53 -7.74 14.41 -19.67
C GLY A 53 -7.02 15.71 -19.29
N SER A 54 -7.73 16.78 -18.95
CA SER A 54 -7.13 18.10 -18.69
C SER A 54 -7.65 18.81 -17.44
N GLU A 55 -6.88 19.78 -16.94
CA GLU A 55 -7.30 20.66 -15.85
C GLU A 55 -8.30 21.75 -16.29
N ASN A 56 -8.65 21.83 -17.57
CA ASN A 56 -9.50 22.89 -18.10
C ASN A 56 -10.99 22.57 -17.88
N TYR A 57 -11.61 23.25 -16.91
CA TYR A 57 -13.03 23.10 -16.58
C TYR A 57 -13.72 24.42 -16.25
N VAL A 58 -15.05 24.39 -16.27
CA VAL A 58 -15.94 25.45 -15.76
C VAL A 58 -17.07 24.85 -14.94
N LEU A 59 -17.73 25.68 -14.13
CA LEU A 59 -18.97 25.31 -13.44
C LEU A 59 -20.17 25.84 -14.21
N THR A 60 -21.25 25.07 -14.25
CA THR A 60 -22.52 25.54 -14.81
C THR A 60 -23.18 26.60 -13.94
N ASP A 61 -23.86 27.55 -14.57
CA ASP A 61 -24.64 28.58 -13.87
C ASP A 61 -25.98 28.04 -13.31
N ALA A 62 -26.79 28.92 -12.72
CA ALA A 62 -28.07 28.56 -12.11
C ALA A 62 -29.07 27.93 -13.10
N ASP A 63 -28.93 28.25 -14.38
CA ASP A 63 -29.75 27.76 -15.48
C ASP A 63 -29.07 26.58 -16.19
N GLY A 64 -28.00 26.02 -15.63
CA GLY A 64 -27.26 24.87 -16.15
C GLY A 64 -26.33 25.17 -17.33
N ASN A 65 -26.16 26.44 -17.72
CA ASN A 65 -25.37 26.77 -18.89
C ASN A 65 -23.88 26.76 -18.56
N PHE A 66 -23.06 26.41 -19.55
CA PHE A 66 -21.60 26.54 -19.46
C PHE A 66 -21.02 27.21 -20.72
N ARG A 67 -19.83 27.79 -20.55
CA ARG A 67 -19.01 28.33 -21.63
C ARG A 67 -17.55 27.98 -21.33
N LEU A 68 -16.96 27.13 -22.15
CA LEU A 68 -15.63 26.56 -21.94
C LEU A 68 -14.76 26.80 -23.17
N ASN A 69 -13.60 27.43 -22.98
CA ASN A 69 -12.63 27.56 -24.06
C ASN A 69 -11.98 26.20 -24.29
N ILE A 70 -11.94 25.76 -25.54
CA ILE A 70 -11.32 24.49 -25.95
C ILE A 70 -10.26 24.78 -27.02
N GLU A 71 -9.16 24.05 -26.94
CA GLU A 71 -8.05 24.19 -27.91
C GLU A 71 -8.22 23.25 -29.11
N ASP A 72 -8.89 22.11 -28.88
CA ASP A 72 -9.18 21.10 -29.89
C ASP A 72 -10.69 20.79 -29.92
N ALA A 73 -11.30 20.94 -31.10
CA ALA A 73 -12.71 20.59 -31.31
C ALA A 73 -12.93 19.06 -31.38
N GLY A 74 -11.87 18.27 -31.60
CA GLY A 74 -11.87 16.81 -31.51
C GLY A 74 -11.81 16.27 -30.09
N ALA A 75 -11.65 17.13 -29.08
CA ALA A 75 -11.67 16.72 -27.68
C ALA A 75 -13.05 16.18 -27.24
N LYS A 76 -13.08 15.49 -26.10
CA LYS A 76 -14.31 15.09 -25.42
C LYS A 76 -14.59 16.04 -24.24
N LEU A 77 -15.85 16.36 -24.02
CA LEU A 77 -16.31 17.07 -22.82
C LEU A 77 -16.99 16.08 -21.87
N THR A 78 -16.75 16.24 -20.58
CA THR A 78 -17.49 15.56 -19.53
C THR A 78 -18.28 16.54 -18.68
N ALA A 79 -19.35 16.06 -18.05
CA ALA A 79 -20.06 16.78 -17.01
C ALA A 79 -20.20 15.87 -15.77
N TRP A 80 -19.97 16.43 -14.59
CA TRP A 80 -20.13 15.70 -13.34
C TRP A 80 -20.69 16.58 -12.21
N LYS A 81 -21.44 15.95 -11.31
CA LYS A 81 -21.90 16.52 -10.04
C LYS A 81 -22.13 15.40 -9.02
N PRO A 82 -21.92 15.63 -7.70
CA PRO A 82 -22.26 14.63 -6.68
C PRO A 82 -23.70 14.11 -6.82
N GLY A 83 -23.87 12.79 -6.76
CA GLY A 83 -25.16 12.12 -6.95
C GLY A 83 -25.47 11.68 -8.39
N TYR A 84 -24.53 11.88 -9.32
CA TYR A 84 -24.70 11.55 -10.74
C TYR A 84 -23.52 10.73 -11.27
N PHE A 85 -23.81 9.88 -12.25
CA PHE A 85 -22.82 9.35 -13.17
C PHE A 85 -22.20 10.47 -14.00
N ILE A 86 -21.00 10.25 -14.51
CA ILE A 86 -20.30 11.22 -15.36
C ILE A 86 -20.90 11.17 -16.77
N GLY A 87 -21.47 12.30 -17.21
CA GLY A 87 -21.95 12.48 -18.58
C GLY A 87 -20.80 12.83 -19.53
N GLY A 88 -20.93 12.48 -20.82
CA GLY A 88 -19.93 12.77 -21.84
C GLY A 88 -20.51 13.16 -23.20
N GLY A 89 -19.74 13.88 -24.01
CA GLY A 89 -20.09 14.25 -25.38
C GLY A 89 -18.89 14.76 -26.19
N ASP A 90 -19.04 14.82 -27.51
CA ASP A 90 -18.03 15.36 -28.43
C ASP A 90 -17.96 16.88 -28.34
N ALA A 91 -16.77 17.46 -28.13
CA ALA A 91 -16.62 18.91 -27.97
C ALA A 91 -17.12 19.68 -29.21
N ALA A 92 -16.96 19.10 -30.40
CA ALA A 92 -17.47 19.64 -31.66
C ALA A 92 -18.97 19.99 -31.61
N ASP A 93 -19.79 19.18 -30.94
CA ASP A 93 -21.24 19.38 -30.84
C ASP A 93 -21.59 20.69 -30.09
N PHE A 94 -20.72 21.11 -29.19
CA PHE A 94 -20.88 22.31 -28.35
C PHE A 94 -20.30 23.58 -28.98
N THR A 95 -19.67 23.49 -30.15
CA THR A 95 -19.13 24.67 -30.86
C THR A 95 -20.17 25.34 -31.76
N THR A 96 -21.31 24.70 -31.98
CA THR A 96 -22.40 25.21 -32.82
C THR A 96 -23.10 26.42 -32.18
N PRO A 97 -23.80 27.26 -32.97
CA PRO A 97 -24.56 28.40 -32.44
C PRO A 97 -25.69 28.00 -31.49
N ASP A 98 -26.32 26.86 -31.75
CA ASP A 98 -27.49 26.37 -30.99
C ASP A 98 -27.07 25.68 -29.67
N GLY A 99 -25.79 25.30 -29.54
CA GLY A 99 -25.27 24.55 -28.39
C GLY A 99 -25.79 23.12 -28.34
N ALA A 100 -25.18 22.30 -27.48
CA ALA A 100 -25.62 20.93 -27.23
C ALA A 100 -25.90 20.71 -25.73
N ILE A 101 -26.50 19.55 -25.41
CA ILE A 101 -26.88 19.16 -24.04
C ILE A 101 -25.96 18.05 -23.54
N LEU A 102 -25.39 18.23 -22.36
CA LEU A 102 -24.79 17.15 -21.57
C LEU A 102 -25.83 16.65 -20.57
N LEU A 103 -26.19 15.37 -20.67
CA LEU A 103 -27.17 14.75 -19.79
C LEU A 103 -26.47 14.07 -18.61
N LEU A 104 -26.86 14.44 -17.39
CA LEU A 104 -26.49 13.73 -16.17
C LEU A 104 -27.58 12.74 -15.76
N LYS A 105 -27.17 11.51 -15.50
CA LYS A 105 -28.03 10.46 -14.93
C LYS A 105 -27.68 10.29 -13.47
N ARG A 106 -28.69 10.23 -12.60
CA ARG A 106 -28.46 9.94 -11.17
C ARG A 106 -27.94 8.51 -11.05
N HIS A 107 -26.89 8.32 -10.25
CA HIS A 107 -26.45 6.98 -9.90
C HIS A 107 -27.35 6.38 -8.80
N PRO A 108 -27.35 5.04 -8.62
CA PRO A 108 -28.06 4.41 -7.51
C PRO A 108 -27.65 4.98 -6.15
N THR A 109 -28.55 4.95 -5.17
CA THR A 109 -28.26 5.35 -3.78
C THR A 109 -28.37 4.18 -2.79
N GLY A 110 -28.80 3.01 -3.27
CA GLY A 110 -28.89 1.80 -2.47
C GLY A 110 -27.80 0.82 -2.88
N ASP A 111 -27.24 0.13 -1.90
CA ASP A 111 -26.33 -0.99 -2.10
C ASP A 111 -27.11 -2.28 -2.36
N ASN A 112 -26.79 -2.98 -3.45
CA ASN A 112 -27.37 -4.29 -3.78
C ASN A 112 -26.55 -5.44 -3.15
N PRO A 113 -27.03 -6.08 -2.06
CA PRO A 113 -26.31 -7.18 -1.43
C PRO A 113 -26.16 -8.42 -2.31
N ASP A 114 -27.06 -8.59 -3.30
CA ASP A 114 -27.11 -9.75 -4.20
C ASP A 114 -26.27 -9.54 -5.47
N TYR A 115 -25.51 -8.44 -5.57
CA TYR A 115 -24.63 -8.20 -6.71
C TYR A 115 -23.51 -9.25 -6.80
N THR A 116 -23.36 -9.80 -8.01
CA THR A 116 -22.28 -10.72 -8.35
C THR A 116 -21.07 -9.92 -8.84
N PHE A 117 -19.95 -10.03 -8.11
CA PHE A 117 -18.69 -9.40 -8.51
C PHE A 117 -18.18 -9.96 -9.84
N VAL A 118 -17.66 -9.07 -10.66
CA VAL A 118 -17.15 -9.37 -12.00
C VAL A 118 -15.64 -9.54 -11.91
N SER A 119 -15.14 -10.67 -12.40
CA SER A 119 -13.71 -10.89 -12.54
C SER A 119 -13.15 -9.96 -13.64
N PRO A 120 -12.01 -9.28 -13.42
CA PRO A 120 -11.34 -8.51 -14.46
C PRO A 120 -10.79 -9.44 -15.55
N LEU A 121 -10.65 -10.75 -15.26
CA LEU A 121 -10.09 -11.79 -16.13
C LEU A 121 -11.17 -12.68 -16.78
N LEU A 122 -12.42 -12.23 -16.85
CA LEU A 122 -13.41 -12.84 -17.75
C LEU A 122 -12.90 -12.82 -19.20
N ASP A 123 -13.68 -13.43 -20.11
CA ASP A 123 -13.39 -13.33 -21.55
C ASP A 123 -13.10 -11.85 -21.91
N MET A 124 -11.95 -11.59 -22.55
CA MET A 124 -11.52 -10.23 -22.87
C MET A 124 -12.47 -9.53 -23.86
N ASP A 125 -13.36 -10.28 -24.51
CA ASP A 125 -14.43 -9.75 -25.34
C ASP A 125 -15.72 -9.43 -24.55
N ASP A 126 -15.81 -9.80 -23.26
CA ASP A 126 -16.89 -9.39 -22.38
C ASP A 126 -16.74 -7.91 -22.03
N PRO A 127 -17.70 -7.04 -22.39
CA PRO A 127 -17.61 -5.60 -22.12
C PRO A 127 -17.65 -5.25 -20.63
N ASN A 128 -18.00 -6.19 -19.74
CA ASN A 128 -17.94 -6.00 -18.30
C ASN A 128 -16.57 -6.38 -17.70
N ALA A 129 -15.73 -7.11 -18.43
CA ALA A 129 -14.40 -7.48 -17.96
C ALA A 129 -13.50 -6.25 -17.93
N CYS A 130 -12.85 -5.96 -16.80
CA CYS A 130 -11.92 -4.84 -16.74
C CYS A 130 -10.77 -5.00 -17.77
N ALA A 131 -10.29 -6.23 -18.00
CA ALA A 131 -9.28 -6.51 -19.03
C ALA A 131 -9.76 -6.25 -20.47
N HIS A 132 -11.06 -6.04 -20.71
CA HIS A 132 -11.52 -5.58 -22.01
C HIS A 132 -10.79 -4.30 -22.43
N CYS A 133 -10.61 -3.38 -21.48
CA CYS A 133 -10.04 -2.05 -21.70
C CYS A 133 -8.76 -1.76 -20.89
N HIS A 134 -8.54 -2.40 -19.75
CA HIS A 134 -7.48 -2.00 -18.80
C HIS A 134 -6.25 -2.91 -18.85
N VAL A 135 -6.03 -3.62 -19.96
CA VAL A 135 -4.88 -4.49 -20.21
C VAL A 135 -4.05 -3.98 -21.39
N GLU A 136 -2.76 -4.26 -21.41
CA GLU A 136 -1.88 -3.98 -22.53
C GLU A 136 -2.27 -4.81 -23.76
N ARG A 137 -2.48 -4.12 -24.89
CA ARG A 137 -2.82 -4.72 -26.18
C ARG A 137 -1.84 -4.37 -27.29
N THR A 138 -1.08 -3.29 -27.13
CA THR A 138 -0.23 -2.71 -28.17
C THR A 138 1.26 -3.04 -27.97
N GLY A 139 1.65 -3.28 -26.71
CA GLY A 139 3.04 -3.38 -26.28
C GLY A 139 3.71 -2.02 -26.06
N GLU A 140 2.96 -0.92 -26.14
CA GLU A 140 3.48 0.45 -26.03
C GLU A 140 3.56 0.97 -24.59
N THR A 141 2.82 0.39 -23.64
CA THR A 141 2.82 0.78 -22.23
C THR A 141 3.75 -0.07 -21.37
N ASP A 142 4.44 -1.07 -21.94
CA ASP A 142 5.42 -1.93 -21.25
C ASP A 142 4.85 -2.57 -19.95
N GLY A 143 3.57 -2.95 -20.01
CA GLY A 143 2.85 -3.55 -18.87
C GLY A 143 2.39 -2.56 -17.80
N ALA A 144 2.43 -1.26 -18.05
CA ALA A 144 1.94 -0.22 -17.13
C ALA A 144 0.42 0.01 -17.21
N MET A 145 -0.37 -1.02 -17.53
CA MET A 145 -1.84 -0.94 -17.53
C MET A 145 -2.41 -1.51 -16.22
N PRO A 146 -3.56 -1.01 -15.73
CA PRO A 146 -4.04 -1.35 -14.39
C PRO A 146 -4.19 -2.86 -14.11
N VAL A 147 -4.70 -3.65 -15.07
CA VAL A 147 -4.86 -5.10 -14.88
C VAL A 147 -3.50 -5.82 -14.86
N ASP A 148 -2.57 -5.42 -15.74
CA ASP A 148 -1.22 -6.00 -15.78
C ASP A 148 -0.44 -5.71 -14.49
N GLU A 149 -0.54 -4.49 -13.98
CA GLU A 149 0.04 -4.09 -12.70
C GLU A 149 -0.58 -4.85 -11.52
N TRP A 150 -1.91 -4.95 -11.48
CA TRP A 150 -2.64 -5.65 -10.43
C TRP A 150 -2.32 -7.15 -10.37
N LEU A 151 -2.08 -7.80 -11.52
CA LEU A 151 -1.64 -9.21 -11.57
C LEU A 151 -0.28 -9.45 -10.88
N LEU A 152 0.54 -8.40 -10.72
CA LEU A 152 1.82 -8.45 -10.03
C LEU A 152 1.72 -8.00 -8.55
N ASP A 153 0.55 -7.55 -8.12
CA ASP A 153 0.27 -7.04 -6.79
C ASP A 153 0.01 -8.18 -5.77
N ALA A 154 0.37 -7.97 -4.50
CA ALA A 154 0.06 -8.93 -3.43
C ALA A 154 -1.44 -9.01 -3.07
N HIS A 155 -2.22 -7.97 -3.34
CA HIS A 155 -3.65 -7.87 -3.11
C HIS A 155 -4.44 -8.80 -4.03
N SER A 156 -4.03 -8.96 -5.30
CA SER A 156 -4.64 -9.90 -6.26
C SER A 156 -4.40 -11.37 -5.90
N GLY A 157 -3.37 -11.64 -5.10
CA GLY A 157 -3.03 -12.96 -4.56
C GLY A 157 -3.36 -13.14 -3.08
N ALA A 158 -4.08 -12.21 -2.45
CA ALA A 158 -4.26 -12.22 -0.99
C ALA A 158 -5.00 -13.45 -0.47
N ALA A 159 -5.94 -13.99 -1.26
CA ALA A 159 -6.73 -15.17 -0.94
C ALA A 159 -5.94 -16.49 -1.12
N THR A 160 -4.96 -16.49 -2.01
CA THR A 160 -4.20 -17.69 -2.41
C THR A 160 -2.76 -17.68 -1.90
N ASN A 161 -2.38 -16.71 -1.07
CA ASN A 161 -1.05 -16.58 -0.52
C ASN A 161 -0.69 -17.83 0.32
N PRO A 162 0.32 -18.61 -0.09
CA PRO A 162 0.61 -19.90 0.53
C PRO A 162 1.10 -19.76 1.98
N ARG A 163 1.78 -18.66 2.32
CA ARG A 163 2.22 -18.41 3.70
C ARG A 163 1.03 -18.11 4.61
N PHE A 164 0.11 -17.26 4.14
CA PHE A 164 -1.14 -17.01 4.85
C PHE A 164 -1.93 -18.31 5.05
N LEU A 165 -2.20 -19.08 3.99
CA LEU A 165 -2.98 -20.31 4.09
C LEU A 165 -2.31 -21.37 4.97
N SER A 166 -0.99 -21.53 4.88
CA SER A 166 -0.25 -22.47 5.75
C SER A 166 -0.29 -22.08 7.24
N LEU A 167 -0.25 -20.78 7.56
CA LEU A 167 -0.42 -20.29 8.93
C LEU A 167 -1.89 -20.38 9.39
N TYR A 168 -2.84 -20.09 8.51
CA TYR A 168 -4.27 -20.20 8.81
C TYR A 168 -4.66 -21.66 9.09
N ASN A 169 -4.27 -22.58 8.22
CA ASN A 169 -4.60 -24.00 8.33
C ASN A 169 -3.74 -24.75 9.35
N GLY A 170 -2.58 -24.20 9.70
CA GLY A 170 -1.61 -24.91 10.53
C GLY A 170 -0.97 -26.08 9.79
N THR A 171 -0.62 -25.86 8.52
CA THR A 171 0.12 -26.82 7.70
C THR A 171 1.51 -26.26 7.37
N THR A 172 2.40 -27.10 6.86
CA THR A 172 3.56 -26.70 6.06
C THR A 172 3.11 -26.29 4.64
N LEU A 173 4.04 -25.75 3.82
CA LEU A 173 3.76 -25.44 2.41
C LEU A 173 3.44 -26.67 1.54
N ASP A 174 3.98 -27.84 1.87
CA ASP A 174 3.68 -29.09 1.15
C ASP A 174 2.35 -29.75 1.58
N GLY A 175 1.62 -29.10 2.50
CA GLY A 175 0.31 -29.54 2.97
C GLY A 175 0.35 -30.52 4.15
N THR A 176 1.51 -30.82 4.72
CA THR A 176 1.61 -31.63 5.94
C THR A 176 0.87 -30.93 7.10
N PRO A 177 -0.15 -31.56 7.71
CA PRO A 177 -0.94 -30.95 8.76
C PRO A 177 -0.22 -30.98 10.10
N GLY A 178 -0.39 -29.91 10.87
CA GLY A 178 0.01 -29.85 12.27
C GLY A 178 -0.98 -30.53 13.21
N ALA A 179 -0.53 -30.85 14.42
CA ALA A 179 -1.34 -31.38 15.49
C ALA A 179 -2.23 -30.27 16.10
N PRO A 180 -3.50 -30.55 16.41
CA PRO A 180 -4.35 -29.60 17.12
C PRO A 180 -3.73 -29.11 18.42
N THR A 181 -3.91 -27.83 18.72
CA THR A 181 -3.41 -27.26 19.97
C THR A 181 -4.15 -27.88 21.15
N THR A 182 -3.40 -28.36 22.13
CA THR A 182 -4.00 -28.92 23.35
C THR A 182 -4.41 -27.81 24.31
N TYR A 183 -5.66 -27.83 24.74
CA TYR A 183 -6.22 -26.91 25.72
C TYR A 183 -6.54 -27.61 27.04
N ARG A 184 -6.38 -26.88 28.16
CA ARG A 184 -6.76 -27.34 29.51
C ARG A 184 -7.60 -26.26 30.18
N PHE A 185 -8.68 -26.67 30.84
CA PHE A 185 -9.49 -25.77 31.65
C PHE A 185 -8.67 -25.17 32.80
N ASP A 186 -8.62 -23.84 32.89
CA ASP A 186 -8.02 -23.09 33.98
C ASP A 186 -9.14 -22.53 34.88
N PRO A 187 -9.33 -23.09 36.10
CA PRO A 187 -10.37 -22.62 37.02
C PRO A 187 -10.17 -21.18 37.50
N ALA A 188 -8.94 -20.65 37.49
CA ALA A 188 -8.67 -19.29 37.93
C ALA A 188 -9.12 -18.26 36.88
N GLN A 189 -9.02 -18.61 35.59
CA GLN A 189 -9.48 -17.78 34.48
C GLN A 189 -10.92 -18.09 34.07
N GLY A 190 -11.46 -19.25 34.48
CA GLY A 190 -12.79 -19.70 34.11
C GLY A 190 -12.94 -20.10 32.64
N LEU A 191 -11.83 -20.41 31.96
CA LEU A 191 -11.79 -20.73 30.53
C LEU A 191 -10.70 -21.75 30.22
N SER A 192 -10.77 -22.38 29.05
CA SER A 192 -9.72 -23.29 28.57
C SER A 192 -8.57 -22.50 27.95
N VAL A 193 -7.35 -22.76 28.43
CA VAL A 193 -6.12 -22.09 27.97
C VAL A 193 -5.19 -23.08 27.24
N PRO A 194 -4.37 -22.62 26.30
CA PRO A 194 -3.40 -23.47 25.62
C PRO A 194 -2.38 -24.07 26.61
N VAL A 195 -1.93 -25.28 26.33
CA VAL A 195 -0.87 -25.96 27.10
C VAL A 195 0.47 -25.76 26.40
N SER A 196 1.45 -25.26 27.14
CA SER A 196 2.83 -25.11 26.65
C SER A 196 3.55 -26.48 26.58
N PRO A 197 4.35 -26.75 25.53
CA PRO A 197 4.54 -25.93 24.33
C PRO A 197 3.31 -25.99 23.42
N SER A 198 2.86 -24.82 22.94
CA SER A 198 1.67 -24.67 22.10
C SER A 198 1.99 -24.25 20.66
N MET A 199 3.27 -23.95 20.39
CA MET A 199 3.76 -23.37 19.14
C MET A 199 4.25 -24.38 18.10
N GLY A 200 3.84 -25.66 18.19
CA GLY A 200 4.21 -26.72 17.23
C GLY A 200 4.62 -28.02 17.92
N GLN A 201 3.63 -28.74 18.48
CA GLN A 201 3.86 -30.00 19.21
C GLN A 201 4.49 -31.11 18.35
N ASP A 202 4.52 -30.93 17.03
CA ASP A 202 4.96 -31.88 16.00
C ASP A 202 5.93 -31.29 14.97
N GLY A 203 6.41 -30.06 15.19
CA GLY A 203 7.36 -29.38 14.29
C GLY A 203 6.75 -28.60 13.12
N VAL A 204 5.42 -28.59 12.94
CA VAL A 204 4.73 -27.84 11.85
C VAL A 204 4.42 -26.38 12.23
N GLY A 205 4.64 -26.01 13.50
CA GLY A 205 4.33 -24.69 14.02
C GLY A 205 2.83 -24.49 14.31
N PRO A 206 2.42 -23.29 14.74
CA PRO A 206 1.02 -23.01 15.08
C PRO A 206 0.13 -22.87 13.84
N GLY A 207 -1.18 -22.86 14.04
CA GLY A 207 -2.12 -22.37 13.05
C GLY A 207 -3.50 -22.11 13.61
N PHE A 208 -4.23 -21.17 12.99
CA PHE A 208 -5.54 -20.75 13.49
C PHE A 208 -6.52 -21.92 13.58
N ARG A 209 -6.58 -22.78 12.55
CA ARG A 209 -7.42 -23.98 12.53
C ARG A 209 -6.98 -25.08 13.50
N LEU A 210 -5.73 -25.08 13.95
CA LEU A 210 -5.27 -25.99 15.00
C LEU A 210 -5.80 -25.56 16.38
N ASP A 211 -6.09 -24.28 16.57
CA ASP A 211 -6.73 -23.75 17.78
C ASP A 211 -8.25 -23.84 17.71
N PHE A 212 -8.80 -23.49 16.56
CA PHE A 212 -10.24 -23.32 16.35
C PHE A 212 -10.68 -24.10 15.11
N PRO A 213 -10.73 -25.44 15.17
CA PRO A 213 -11.03 -26.28 14.01
C PRO A 213 -12.41 -25.97 13.41
N ASP A 214 -13.37 -25.63 14.26
CA ASP A 214 -14.77 -25.37 13.89
C ASP A 214 -15.08 -23.88 13.65
N MET A 215 -14.06 -23.00 13.62
CA MET A 215 -14.25 -21.56 13.38
C MET A 215 -13.46 -21.08 12.18
N SER A 216 -13.95 -20.05 11.49
CA SER A 216 -13.26 -19.44 10.36
C SER A 216 -12.47 -18.18 10.73
N GLY A 217 -12.86 -17.50 11.82
CA GLY A 217 -12.25 -16.25 12.26
C GLY A 217 -12.58 -15.06 11.35
N ALA A 218 -11.87 -13.96 11.54
CA ALA A 218 -12.06 -12.72 10.77
C ALA A 218 -11.01 -12.53 9.66
N CYS A 219 -10.15 -13.52 9.41
CA CYS A 219 -9.04 -13.39 8.44
C CYS A 219 -9.53 -13.12 7.01
N ALA A 220 -10.69 -13.70 6.64
CA ALA A 220 -11.30 -13.48 5.34
C ALA A 220 -11.73 -12.02 5.11
N ALA A 221 -12.01 -11.25 6.16
CA ALA A 221 -12.46 -9.87 6.05
C ALA A 221 -11.45 -8.95 5.34
N CYS A 222 -10.17 -9.31 5.35
CA CYS A 222 -9.12 -8.60 4.58
C CYS A 222 -8.55 -9.45 3.44
N HIS A 223 -8.43 -10.78 3.61
CA HIS A 223 -7.75 -11.64 2.63
C HIS A 223 -8.67 -12.15 1.50
N VAL A 224 -9.97 -12.32 1.77
CA VAL A 224 -10.96 -12.86 0.83
C VAL A 224 -12.25 -12.03 0.93
N PRO A 225 -12.18 -10.71 0.73
CA PRO A 225 -13.23 -9.79 1.14
C PRO A 225 -14.56 -10.05 0.40
N VAL A 226 -14.51 -10.43 -0.88
CA VAL A 226 -15.71 -10.77 -1.67
C VAL A 226 -16.51 -11.90 -1.01
N LEU A 227 -15.84 -12.95 -0.54
CA LEU A 227 -16.47 -14.04 0.21
C LEU A 227 -16.97 -13.56 1.59
N ALA A 228 -16.20 -12.70 2.25
CA ALA A 228 -16.49 -12.21 3.58
C ALA A 228 -17.71 -11.28 3.67
N LEU A 229 -18.12 -10.63 2.57
CA LEU A 229 -19.25 -9.68 2.58
C LEU A 229 -20.57 -10.27 3.11
N GLN A 230 -20.81 -11.56 2.86
CA GLN A 230 -22.04 -12.22 3.34
C GLN A 230 -21.91 -12.70 4.79
N GLN A 231 -20.72 -13.15 5.20
CA GLN A 231 -20.47 -13.76 6.51
C GLN A 231 -19.04 -13.46 7.02
N PRO A 232 -18.73 -12.23 7.45
CA PRO A 232 -17.35 -11.77 7.64
C PRO A 232 -16.56 -12.49 8.74
N TYR A 233 -17.26 -13.13 9.69
CA TYR A 233 -16.67 -13.94 10.77
C TYR A 233 -16.73 -15.46 10.55
N HIS A 234 -17.39 -15.90 9.49
CA HIS A 234 -17.62 -17.32 9.19
C HIS A 234 -17.15 -17.73 7.78
N ALA A 235 -16.79 -16.77 6.94
CA ALA A 235 -16.14 -17.00 5.65
C ALA A 235 -14.81 -17.73 5.86
N ASP A 236 -14.74 -18.96 5.39
CA ASP A 236 -13.52 -19.77 5.38
C ASP A 236 -12.68 -19.40 4.14
N PRO A 237 -11.46 -18.85 4.31
CA PRO A 237 -10.58 -18.56 3.20
C PRO A 237 -10.32 -19.76 2.27
N ASN A 238 -10.38 -20.99 2.77
CA ASN A 238 -10.19 -22.19 1.94
C ASN A 238 -11.34 -22.47 0.96
N LEU A 239 -12.49 -21.82 1.15
CA LEU A 239 -13.66 -21.96 0.29
C LEU A 239 -13.76 -20.84 -0.77
N ALA A 240 -12.69 -20.04 -0.94
CA ALA A 240 -12.64 -19.06 -2.00
C ALA A 240 -12.70 -19.77 -3.37
N GLU A 241 -13.68 -19.39 -4.19
CA GLU A 241 -13.88 -19.88 -5.56
C GLU A 241 -14.14 -18.71 -6.50
N GLY A 242 -13.82 -18.89 -7.79
CA GLY A 242 -14.02 -17.87 -8.82
C GLY A 242 -13.36 -16.53 -8.45
N VAL A 243 -14.10 -15.43 -8.60
CA VAL A 243 -13.64 -14.07 -8.30
C VAL A 243 -13.13 -13.88 -6.86
N ALA A 244 -13.58 -14.70 -5.90
CA ALA A 244 -13.08 -14.60 -4.53
C ALA A 244 -11.62 -15.06 -4.38
N GLN A 245 -11.10 -15.89 -5.30
CA GLN A 245 -9.69 -16.30 -5.30
C GLN A 245 -8.72 -15.19 -5.70
N GLU A 246 -9.24 -14.11 -6.30
CA GLU A 246 -8.49 -12.94 -6.71
C GLU A 246 -8.17 -11.99 -5.54
N GLY A 247 -8.51 -12.36 -4.30
CA GLY A 247 -8.29 -11.51 -3.14
C GLY A 247 -9.04 -10.18 -3.26
N ILE A 248 -8.30 -9.08 -3.42
CA ILE A 248 -8.86 -7.75 -3.67
C ILE A 248 -8.97 -7.52 -5.18
N THR A 249 -10.13 -7.83 -5.75
CA THR A 249 -10.40 -7.68 -7.20
C THR A 249 -10.74 -6.23 -7.58
N CYS A 250 -10.58 -5.87 -8.86
CA CYS A 250 -10.88 -4.53 -9.39
C CYS A 250 -12.31 -4.09 -9.04
N ASP A 251 -13.28 -4.97 -9.29
CA ASP A 251 -14.71 -4.71 -9.04
C ASP A 251 -15.04 -4.62 -7.55
N PHE A 252 -14.16 -5.07 -6.66
CA PHE A 252 -14.31 -4.84 -5.22
C PHE A 252 -13.91 -3.40 -4.86
N CYS A 253 -12.71 -2.97 -5.26
CA CYS A 253 -12.22 -1.61 -4.99
C CYS A 253 -13.11 -0.53 -5.61
N HIS A 254 -13.53 -0.72 -6.85
CA HIS A 254 -14.36 0.23 -7.59
C HIS A 254 -15.84 0.25 -7.16
N LYS A 255 -16.22 -0.47 -6.09
CA LYS A 255 -17.55 -0.36 -5.46
C LYS A 255 -17.50 0.23 -4.07
N ILE A 256 -16.32 0.53 -3.53
CA ILE A 256 -16.19 1.14 -2.21
C ILE A 256 -16.66 2.60 -2.30
N GLN A 257 -17.75 2.89 -1.62
CA GLN A 257 -18.38 4.20 -1.57
C GLN A 257 -17.85 5.04 -0.41
N ASP A 258 -17.67 4.43 0.76
CA ASP A 258 -17.19 5.12 1.96
C ASP A 258 -16.47 4.15 2.92
N VAL A 259 -15.84 4.71 3.95
CA VAL A 259 -15.21 3.96 5.04
C VAL A 259 -15.73 4.43 6.40
N LYS A 260 -15.99 3.48 7.29
CA LYS A 260 -16.44 3.74 8.66
C LYS A 260 -15.26 3.89 9.59
N LEU A 261 -14.99 5.13 10.00
CA LEU A 261 -13.94 5.47 10.94
C LEU A 261 -14.55 6.10 12.20
N ARG A 262 -13.88 5.87 13.33
CA ARG A 262 -14.20 6.54 14.60
C ARG A 262 -13.73 8.00 14.54
N PRO A 263 -14.12 8.86 15.50
CA PRO A 263 -13.68 10.26 15.53
C PRO A 263 -12.17 10.47 15.61
N ASP A 264 -11.41 9.46 16.04
CA ASP A 264 -9.95 9.47 16.06
C ASP A 264 -9.30 9.10 14.70
N GLY A 265 -10.11 8.88 13.66
CA GLY A 265 -9.65 8.54 12.31
C GLY A 265 -9.33 7.07 12.09
N LEU A 266 -9.44 6.21 13.12
CA LEU A 266 -9.15 4.78 13.00
C LEU A 266 -10.44 3.95 12.84
N PRO A 267 -10.39 2.78 12.18
CA PRO A 267 -11.53 1.86 12.16
C PRO A 267 -11.88 1.40 13.58
N ASP A 268 -13.11 0.93 13.75
CA ASP A 268 -13.48 0.27 15.00
C ASP A 268 -12.67 -1.03 15.17
N PRO A 269 -12.01 -1.28 16.31
CA PRO A 269 -11.25 -2.51 16.55
C PRO A 269 -12.04 -3.80 16.31
N GLY A 270 -13.37 -3.76 16.49
CA GLY A 270 -14.26 -4.89 16.24
C GLY A 270 -14.81 -4.98 14.82
N LEU A 271 -14.34 -4.17 13.87
CA LEU A 271 -14.82 -4.15 12.48
C LEU A 271 -13.66 -4.20 11.46
N PRO A 272 -12.87 -5.29 11.41
CA PRO A 272 -11.75 -5.40 10.47
C PRO A 272 -12.21 -5.48 9.00
N GLY A 273 -11.39 -4.92 8.10
CA GLY A 273 -11.53 -5.07 6.66
C GLY A 273 -12.91 -4.66 6.14
N VAL A 274 -13.58 -5.55 5.41
CA VAL A 274 -14.91 -5.31 4.80
C VAL A 274 -15.97 -4.80 5.77
N LEU A 275 -15.85 -5.07 7.07
CA LEU A 275 -16.80 -4.61 8.08
C LEU A 275 -16.80 -3.09 8.28
N SER A 276 -15.69 -2.42 7.95
CA SER A 276 -15.55 -0.97 7.99
C SER A 276 -15.69 -0.32 6.61
N LEU A 277 -16.10 -1.05 5.58
CA LEU A 277 -16.35 -0.52 4.24
C LEU A 277 -17.85 -0.33 3.99
N GLU A 278 -18.19 0.69 3.22
CA GLU A 278 -19.52 0.88 2.63
C GLU A 278 -19.43 0.73 1.12
N PHE A 279 -20.39 0.04 0.52
CA PHE A 279 -20.39 -0.28 -0.89
C PHE A 279 -21.57 0.38 -1.60
N LEU A 280 -21.39 0.65 -2.90
CA LEU A 280 -22.46 1.02 -3.81
C LEU A 280 -22.52 0.03 -4.97
N ARG A 281 -23.16 -1.12 -4.74
CA ARG A 281 -23.36 -2.13 -5.79
C ARG A 281 -24.67 -1.87 -6.55
N PRO A 282 -24.65 -1.90 -7.89
CA PRO A 282 -25.81 -1.56 -8.71
C PRO A 282 -26.90 -2.65 -8.65
N PRO A 283 -28.17 -2.29 -8.95
CA PRO A 283 -29.21 -3.27 -9.22
C PRO A 283 -28.90 -4.11 -10.48
N GLU A 284 -29.64 -5.21 -10.66
CA GLU A 284 -29.50 -6.08 -11.83
C GLU A 284 -29.57 -5.29 -13.16
N GLY A 285 -28.62 -5.57 -14.05
CA GLY A 285 -28.53 -4.95 -15.37
C GLY A 285 -27.85 -3.58 -15.43
N GLY A 286 -27.29 -3.08 -14.32
CA GLY A 286 -26.49 -1.85 -14.28
C GLY A 286 -25.06 -2.08 -13.79
N GLN A 287 -24.18 -1.11 -14.07
CA GLN A 287 -22.83 -1.04 -13.51
C GLN A 287 -22.59 0.28 -12.76
N VAL A 288 -21.56 0.28 -11.92
CA VAL A 288 -21.06 1.44 -11.14
C VAL A 288 -19.56 1.28 -10.98
N PHE A 289 -18.75 2.25 -11.39
CA PHE A 289 -17.31 2.22 -11.14
C PHE A 289 -16.90 3.49 -10.40
N ILE A 290 -16.40 3.37 -9.18
CA ILE A 290 -16.00 4.49 -8.35
C ILE A 290 -14.52 4.74 -8.54
N GLY A 291 -14.15 5.94 -8.98
CA GLY A 291 -12.75 6.28 -9.31
C GLY A 291 -12.37 7.72 -8.94
N PRO A 292 -11.08 8.06 -9.09
CA PRO A 292 -10.55 9.38 -8.73
C PRO A 292 -10.77 10.45 -9.83
N PHE A 293 -11.45 10.11 -10.91
CA PHE A 293 -11.61 11.00 -12.07
C PHE A 293 -13.07 11.44 -12.26
N ASP A 294 -13.28 12.74 -12.46
CA ASP A 294 -14.57 13.33 -12.85
C ASP A 294 -14.76 13.41 -14.39
N ASP A 295 -13.83 12.78 -15.13
CA ASP A 295 -13.73 12.85 -16.59
C ASP A 295 -13.69 11.50 -17.31
N THR A 296 -14.17 10.46 -16.65
CA THR A 296 -14.46 9.14 -17.23
C THR A 296 -15.96 9.03 -17.42
N SER A 297 -16.48 9.30 -18.62
CA SER A 297 -17.94 9.24 -18.86
C SER A 297 -18.44 7.81 -18.97
N GLY A 298 -19.64 7.53 -18.44
CA GLY A 298 -20.24 6.20 -18.51
C GLY A 298 -20.94 5.86 -17.20
N ASP A 299 -20.74 4.62 -16.74
CA ASP A 299 -21.21 4.13 -15.44
C ASP A 299 -20.23 4.48 -14.30
N ASP A 300 -19.36 5.46 -14.51
CA ASP A 300 -18.37 5.92 -13.55
C ASP A 300 -18.91 7.00 -12.60
N ILE A 301 -18.40 6.99 -11.36
CA ILE A 301 -18.67 7.95 -10.30
C ILE A 301 -17.34 8.45 -9.74
N TYR A 302 -17.16 9.78 -9.74
CA TYR A 302 -16.03 10.39 -9.03
C TYR A 302 -16.19 10.29 -7.52
N SER A 303 -15.12 9.88 -6.82
CA SER A 303 -15.00 9.95 -5.37
C SER A 303 -13.60 10.37 -4.96
N ALA A 304 -13.52 11.46 -4.19
CA ALA A 304 -12.26 11.91 -3.57
C ALA A 304 -11.70 10.90 -2.55
N LEU A 305 -12.48 9.92 -2.10
CA LEU A 305 -11.99 8.84 -1.23
C LEU A 305 -10.94 7.98 -1.93
N GLN A 306 -10.99 7.86 -3.26
CA GLN A 306 -10.00 7.07 -4.02
C GLN A 306 -8.60 7.68 -3.95
N ASP A 307 -8.50 8.99 -3.68
CA ASP A 307 -7.24 9.73 -3.45
C ASP A 307 -6.90 9.90 -1.96
N ASP A 308 -7.64 9.23 -1.06
CA ASP A 308 -7.51 9.42 0.38
C ASP A 308 -7.05 8.14 1.09
N SER A 309 -6.04 8.24 1.94
CA SER A 309 -5.45 7.12 2.70
C SER A 309 -6.45 6.41 3.62
N ARG A 310 -7.58 7.07 3.94
CA ARG A 310 -8.70 6.45 4.66
C ARG A 310 -9.21 5.17 3.99
N LEU A 311 -9.09 5.05 2.67
CA LEU A 311 -9.46 3.83 1.94
C LEU A 311 -8.66 2.60 2.40
N CYS A 312 -7.38 2.79 2.75
CA CYS A 312 -6.48 1.72 3.18
C CYS A 312 -6.68 1.32 4.65
N ALA A 313 -7.24 2.23 5.46
CA ALA A 313 -7.29 2.11 6.93
C ALA A 313 -7.98 0.83 7.43
N THR A 314 -9.00 0.37 6.73
CA THR A 314 -9.87 -0.74 7.17
C THR A 314 -9.15 -2.09 7.18
N CYS A 315 -8.23 -2.31 6.25
CA CYS A 315 -7.40 -3.52 6.17
C CYS A 315 -6.03 -3.35 6.82
N HIS A 316 -5.50 -2.12 6.87
CA HIS A 316 -4.17 -1.79 7.39
C HIS A 316 -4.18 -1.25 8.84
N THR A 317 -5.22 -1.59 9.61
CA THR A 317 -5.28 -1.39 11.07
C THR A 317 -6.11 -2.50 11.70
N GLY A 318 -5.53 -3.21 12.67
CA GLY A 318 -6.18 -4.34 13.31
C GLY A 318 -5.68 -4.60 14.72
N GLN A 319 -6.63 -4.87 15.59
CA GLN A 319 -6.43 -5.12 17.00
C GLN A 319 -7.08 -6.45 17.39
N PHE A 320 -6.36 -7.25 18.16
CA PHE A 320 -6.88 -8.48 18.75
C PHE A 320 -6.62 -8.42 20.25
N TRP A 321 -7.65 -8.66 21.06
CA TRP A 321 -7.52 -8.73 22.53
C TRP A 321 -6.85 -7.48 23.13
N ASP A 322 -7.24 -6.29 22.68
CA ASP A 322 -6.67 -5.00 23.08
C ASP A 322 -5.17 -4.79 22.76
N VAL A 323 -4.61 -5.61 21.88
CA VAL A 323 -3.27 -5.46 21.34
C VAL A 323 -3.34 -5.08 19.87
N LYS A 324 -2.75 -3.94 19.49
CA LYS A 324 -2.55 -3.56 18.08
C LYS A 324 -1.58 -4.54 17.41
N ILE A 325 -2.12 -5.42 16.56
CA ILE A 325 -1.36 -6.47 15.89
C ILE A 325 -0.72 -5.92 14.61
N TYR A 326 -1.46 -5.17 13.81
CA TYR A 326 -0.98 -4.42 12.64
C TYR A 326 -1.63 -3.04 12.63
N ASN A 327 -0.90 -1.99 12.23
CA ASN A 327 -1.33 -0.60 12.43
C ASN A 327 -0.58 0.39 11.52
N SER A 328 -0.22 0.01 10.28
CA SER A 328 0.52 0.92 9.40
C SER A 328 -0.23 2.23 9.13
N PHE A 329 -1.55 2.19 8.95
CA PHE A 329 -2.34 3.41 8.78
C PHE A 329 -2.32 4.29 10.06
N GLY A 330 -2.48 3.70 11.24
CA GLY A 330 -2.40 4.47 12.48
C GLY A 330 -1.00 5.03 12.77
N GLU A 331 0.05 4.29 12.43
CA GLU A 331 1.45 4.76 12.51
C GLU A 331 1.69 5.92 11.53
N TRP A 332 1.11 5.87 10.32
CA TRP A 332 1.12 6.96 9.36
C TRP A 332 0.36 8.20 9.86
N LEU A 333 -0.83 7.99 10.43
CA LEU A 333 -1.67 9.05 10.99
C LEU A 333 -0.97 9.80 12.15
N GLU A 334 -0.14 9.10 12.92
CA GLU A 334 0.66 9.69 14.00
C GLU A 334 1.93 10.41 13.49
N SER A 335 2.28 10.24 12.22
CA SER A 335 3.50 10.80 11.61
C SER A 335 3.24 12.13 10.88
N PRO A 336 4.30 12.91 10.58
CA PRO A 336 4.21 14.08 9.70
C PRO A 336 3.71 13.78 8.27
N TYR A 337 3.73 12.52 7.81
CA TYR A 337 3.24 12.17 6.47
C TYR A 337 1.73 12.30 6.34
N SER A 338 0.98 12.30 7.45
CA SER A 338 -0.47 12.49 7.42
C SER A 338 -0.92 13.95 7.29
N ASP A 339 0.02 14.90 7.27
CA ASP A 339 -0.31 16.31 7.10
C ASP A 339 -0.95 16.53 5.71
N PRO A 340 -2.18 17.09 5.63
CA PRO A 340 -2.92 17.18 4.37
C PRO A 340 -2.35 18.20 3.38
N VAL A 341 -1.32 18.97 3.76
CA VAL A 341 -0.72 20.02 2.92
C VAL A 341 0.70 19.68 2.51
N THR A 342 1.48 19.08 3.41
CA THR A 342 2.92 18.82 3.24
C THR A 342 3.28 17.34 3.31
N GLY A 343 2.33 16.49 3.72
CA GLY A 343 2.48 15.05 3.83
C GLY A 343 2.34 14.34 2.48
N GLN A 344 2.26 13.02 2.56
CA GLN A 344 2.03 12.12 1.44
C GLN A 344 1.03 11.06 1.87
N THR A 345 0.08 10.76 1.00
CA THR A 345 -0.90 9.70 1.17
C THR A 345 -0.25 8.32 1.05
N CYS A 346 -0.95 7.28 1.51
CA CYS A 346 -0.60 5.90 1.21
C CYS A 346 -0.44 5.68 -0.30
N GLN A 347 -1.35 6.25 -1.11
CA GLN A 347 -1.35 6.14 -2.57
C GLN A 347 -0.12 6.78 -3.22
N ASP A 348 0.38 7.90 -2.71
CA ASP A 348 1.55 8.56 -3.28
C ASP A 348 2.79 7.65 -3.30
N CYS A 349 2.95 6.79 -2.29
CA CYS A 349 4.07 5.85 -2.16
C CYS A 349 3.74 4.42 -2.62
N HIS A 350 2.52 3.94 -2.33
CA HIS A 350 2.08 2.57 -2.61
C HIS A 350 1.20 2.46 -3.85
N MET A 351 0.90 3.53 -4.57
CA MET A 351 0.27 3.47 -5.90
C MET A 351 0.99 4.46 -6.84
N PRO A 352 2.34 4.46 -6.87
CA PRO A 352 3.10 5.57 -7.41
C PRO A 352 2.79 5.82 -8.88
N HIS A 353 2.89 7.07 -9.32
CA HIS A 353 2.80 7.41 -10.74
C HIS A 353 4.00 6.83 -11.50
N THR A 354 3.76 5.91 -12.44
CA THR A 354 4.80 5.16 -13.17
C THR A 354 5.21 5.79 -14.51
N GLY A 355 4.61 6.93 -14.87
CA GLY A 355 4.80 7.55 -16.19
C GLY A 355 3.74 7.14 -17.22
N ALA A 356 2.79 6.28 -16.86
CA ALA A 356 1.68 5.90 -17.72
C ALA A 356 0.87 7.12 -18.15
N THR A 357 0.62 7.28 -19.45
CA THR A 357 -0.19 8.40 -20.00
C THR A 357 -1.59 7.97 -20.40
N THR A 358 -1.86 6.66 -20.34
CA THR A 358 -3.17 6.05 -20.55
C THR A 358 -3.40 4.94 -19.51
N PHE A 359 -4.66 4.70 -19.19
CA PHE A 359 -5.10 3.61 -18.31
C PHE A 359 -6.15 2.73 -19.00
N VAL A 360 -6.47 3.01 -20.27
CA VAL A 360 -7.43 2.28 -21.09
C VAL A 360 -6.89 2.13 -22.52
N GLN A 361 -6.99 0.92 -23.05
CA GLN A 361 -6.75 0.53 -24.43
C GLN A 361 -7.94 -0.31 -24.90
N PHE A 362 -8.76 0.24 -25.80
CA PHE A 362 -9.87 -0.51 -26.39
C PHE A 362 -9.37 -1.56 -27.40
N PRO A 363 -10.18 -2.58 -27.71
CA PRO A 363 -9.89 -3.50 -28.81
C PRO A 363 -9.61 -2.76 -30.14
N PRO A 364 -8.76 -3.29 -31.04
CA PRO A 364 -8.34 -2.59 -32.27
C PRO A 364 -9.47 -2.16 -33.22
N ASP A 365 -10.63 -2.79 -33.13
CA ASP A 365 -11.83 -2.51 -33.90
C ASP A 365 -12.79 -1.50 -33.24
N ASP A 366 -12.53 -1.10 -31.99
CA ASP A 366 -13.25 -0.01 -31.34
C ASP A 366 -12.64 1.35 -31.74
N PRO A 367 -13.44 2.25 -32.35
CA PRO A 367 -12.96 3.58 -32.74
C PRO A 367 -12.72 4.52 -31.55
N GLN A 368 -13.06 4.13 -30.32
CA GLN A 368 -12.81 4.94 -29.13
C GLN A 368 -11.33 4.96 -28.80
N GLN A 369 -10.80 6.17 -28.65
CA GLN A 369 -9.47 6.41 -28.13
C GLN A 369 -9.54 7.48 -27.05
N LEU A 370 -8.69 7.34 -26.06
CA LEU A 370 -8.52 8.34 -25.02
C LEU A 370 -7.32 9.20 -25.37
N ALA A 371 -7.48 10.51 -25.20
CA ALA A 371 -6.35 11.41 -25.26
C ALA A 371 -5.38 11.04 -24.12
N PRO A 372 -4.05 11.04 -24.38
CA PRO A 372 -3.06 10.92 -23.33
C PRO A 372 -3.30 12.00 -22.25
N ARG A 373 -3.16 11.63 -20.98
CA ARG A 373 -3.25 12.55 -19.84
C ARG A 373 -1.90 12.73 -19.16
N ASP A 374 -1.82 13.69 -18.25
CA ASP A 374 -0.63 13.89 -17.41
C ASP A 374 -0.32 12.59 -16.64
N PRO A 375 0.88 12.02 -16.81
CA PRO A 375 1.23 10.78 -16.15
C PRO A 375 1.26 10.86 -14.62
N ASN A 376 1.39 12.06 -14.04
CA ASN A 376 1.32 12.26 -12.60
C ASN A 376 -0.12 12.23 -12.05
N THR A 377 -1.10 11.84 -12.86
CA THR A 377 -2.50 11.69 -12.42
C THR A 377 -2.95 10.23 -12.39
N ILE A 378 -2.20 9.30 -13.01
CA ILE A 378 -2.56 7.89 -13.09
C ILE A 378 -1.81 7.12 -11.99
N PHE A 379 -2.55 6.59 -11.03
CA PHE A 379 -2.00 5.74 -9.98
C PHE A 379 -1.72 4.33 -10.49
N SER A 380 -0.56 3.78 -10.10
CA SER A 380 -0.22 2.39 -10.38
C SER A 380 -1.00 1.43 -9.50
N HIS A 381 -1.40 0.29 -10.06
CA HIS A 381 -2.10 -0.79 -9.35
C HIS A 381 -1.16 -1.93 -8.91
N ARG A 382 0.17 -1.74 -8.96
CA ARG A 382 1.18 -2.74 -8.58
C ARG A 382 1.43 -2.84 -7.07
N MET A 383 1.05 -1.79 -6.35
CA MET A 383 1.20 -1.56 -4.91
C MET A 383 2.42 -2.20 -4.23
N PRO A 384 3.64 -1.67 -4.48
CA PRO A 384 4.85 -2.27 -3.97
C PRO A 384 4.86 -2.28 -2.44
N GLY A 385 5.54 -3.27 -1.87
CA GLY A 385 5.64 -3.44 -0.43
C GLY A 385 6.82 -4.30 -0.05
N ALA A 386 6.68 -5.11 0.99
CA ALA A 386 7.76 -5.93 1.54
C ALA A 386 8.26 -7.08 0.62
N ALA A 387 7.85 -7.14 -0.66
CA ALA A 387 8.42 -8.00 -1.69
C ALA A 387 9.24 -7.23 -2.73
N ASP A 388 9.16 -5.90 -2.74
CA ASP A 388 9.80 -5.05 -3.75
C ASP A 388 11.14 -4.54 -3.23
N ALA A 389 12.24 -5.04 -3.79
CA ALA A 389 13.58 -4.67 -3.35
C ALA A 389 13.88 -3.18 -3.60
N ALA A 390 13.42 -2.60 -4.71
CA ALA A 390 13.67 -1.21 -5.04
C ALA A 390 12.98 -0.26 -4.04
N LEU A 391 11.75 -0.59 -3.61
CA LEU A 391 11.09 0.15 -2.54
C LEU A 391 11.87 0.07 -1.22
N LEU A 392 12.35 -1.13 -0.87
CA LEU A 392 13.08 -1.36 0.39
C LEU A 392 14.43 -0.64 0.43
N GLU A 393 15.16 -0.56 -0.69
CA GLU A 393 16.43 0.15 -0.82
C GLU A 393 16.32 1.66 -0.53
N HIS A 394 15.14 2.24 -0.73
CA HIS A 394 14.89 3.66 -0.47
C HIS A 394 14.15 3.93 0.84
N THR A 395 13.94 2.91 1.67
CA THR A 395 13.15 3.04 2.91
C THR A 395 13.99 3.52 4.10
N ALA A 396 15.24 3.06 4.23
CA ALA A 396 16.10 3.32 5.38
C ALA A 396 17.53 3.67 4.96
N VAL A 397 18.20 4.51 5.76
CA VAL A 397 19.60 4.91 5.55
C VAL A 397 20.47 4.40 6.70
N LEU A 398 21.64 3.86 6.37
CA LEU A 398 22.68 3.48 7.32
C LEU A 398 23.81 4.52 7.34
N ALA A 399 24.18 4.97 8.54
CA ALA A 399 25.41 5.74 8.76
C ALA A 399 26.32 4.99 9.73
N VAL A 400 27.61 4.89 9.39
CA VAL A 400 28.62 4.18 10.18
C VAL A 400 29.77 5.13 10.50
N GLU A 401 30.05 5.29 11.79
CA GLU A 401 31.19 6.05 12.30
C GLU A 401 32.15 5.12 13.03
N THR A 402 33.44 5.30 12.83
CA THR A 402 34.47 4.42 13.41
C THR A 402 35.54 5.23 14.10
N ARG A 403 36.01 4.77 15.27
CA ARG A 403 37.11 5.38 16.01
C ARG A 403 37.99 4.31 16.63
N ARG A 404 39.27 4.27 16.22
CA ARG A 404 40.28 3.42 16.86
C ARG A 404 40.71 4.02 18.20
N ALA A 405 40.72 3.22 19.26
CA ALA A 405 41.10 3.60 20.61
C ALA A 405 41.97 2.52 21.25
N GLY A 406 43.29 2.67 21.15
CA GLY A 406 44.24 1.67 21.65
C GLY A 406 44.13 0.36 20.88
N ASP A 407 43.81 -0.72 21.60
CA ASP A 407 43.60 -2.09 21.11
C ASP A 407 42.14 -2.39 20.75
N THR A 408 41.30 -1.37 20.65
CA THR A 408 39.88 -1.51 20.28
C THR A 408 39.49 -0.61 19.11
N LEU A 409 38.45 -1.03 18.40
CA LEU A 409 37.74 -0.26 17.39
C LEU A 409 36.32 0.02 17.88
N GLN A 410 35.99 1.27 18.11
CA GLN A 410 34.63 1.72 18.38
C GLN A 410 33.90 1.95 17.05
N VAL A 411 32.68 1.45 16.94
CA VAL A 411 31.80 1.59 15.78
C VAL A 411 30.44 2.08 16.26
N ILE A 412 29.96 3.18 15.71
CA ILE A 412 28.59 3.68 15.92
C ILE A 412 27.84 3.47 14.62
N VAL A 413 26.67 2.82 14.69
CA VAL A 413 25.78 2.62 13.55
C VAL A 413 24.45 3.29 13.82
N ARG A 414 24.00 4.10 12.86
CA ARG A 414 22.68 4.73 12.89
C ARG A 414 21.82 4.18 11.78
N VAL A 415 20.61 3.78 12.12
CA VAL A 415 19.58 3.37 11.16
C VAL A 415 18.48 4.43 11.19
N THR A 416 18.25 5.11 10.08
CA THR A 416 17.21 6.15 9.99
C THR A 416 16.11 5.71 9.05
N ASN A 417 14.87 5.71 9.52
CA ASN A 417 13.70 5.57 8.66
C ASN A 417 13.51 6.89 7.90
N THR A 418 13.73 6.88 6.59
CA THR A 418 13.71 8.11 5.77
C THR A 418 12.63 8.08 4.70
N GLY A 419 12.20 6.89 4.27
CA GLY A 419 11.27 6.71 3.16
C GLY A 419 9.88 6.24 3.56
N ALA A 420 9.65 5.77 4.79
CA ALA A 420 8.35 5.27 5.21
C ALA A 420 7.63 6.23 6.17
N GLY A 421 6.39 6.57 5.83
CA GLY A 421 5.48 7.35 6.69
C GLY A 421 4.97 6.59 7.92
N HIS A 422 5.28 5.31 8.06
CA HIS A 422 4.92 4.46 9.21
C HIS A 422 6.19 3.85 9.83
N HIS A 423 6.05 2.98 10.83
CA HIS A 423 7.22 2.32 11.43
C HIS A 423 7.88 1.34 10.45
N ILE A 424 9.15 1.01 10.65
CA ILE A 424 9.84 -0.04 9.88
C ILE A 424 10.39 -1.14 10.80
N PRO A 425 10.07 -2.42 10.53
CA PRO A 425 9.06 -2.90 9.58
C PRO A 425 7.62 -2.76 10.11
N THR A 426 6.63 -2.37 9.29
CA THR A 426 5.22 -2.26 9.73
C THR A 426 4.36 -3.51 9.48
N ASP A 427 3.12 -3.45 9.99
CA ASP A 427 2.03 -4.43 9.93
C ASP A 427 2.33 -5.77 10.58
N ASN A 428 2.39 -6.85 9.80
CA ASN A 428 2.39 -8.21 10.31
C ASN A 428 3.49 -8.38 11.40
N PRO A 429 3.11 -8.72 12.65
CA PRO A 429 4.05 -8.73 13.79
C PRO A 429 5.12 -9.83 13.69
N LEU A 430 5.00 -10.73 12.71
CA LEU A 430 6.04 -11.72 12.42
C LEU A 430 7.24 -11.09 11.71
N ARG A 431 7.05 -9.93 11.06
CA ARG A 431 8.11 -9.24 10.31
C ARG A 431 9.16 -8.67 11.26
N SER A 432 10.39 -8.66 10.79
CA SER A 432 11.53 -8.13 11.51
C SER A 432 12.51 -7.44 10.56
N MET A 433 13.27 -6.50 11.09
CA MET A 433 14.42 -5.93 10.40
C MET A 433 15.69 -6.24 11.20
N ILE A 434 16.77 -6.58 10.52
CA ILE A 434 18.01 -7.08 11.15
C ILE A 434 19.15 -6.17 10.73
N LEU A 435 19.73 -5.46 11.70
CA LEU A 435 21.03 -4.83 11.55
C LEU A 435 22.10 -5.85 11.93
N LEU A 436 22.95 -6.22 10.97
CA LEU A 436 24.14 -7.05 11.18
C LEU A 436 25.39 -6.17 11.03
N VAL A 437 26.26 -6.18 12.05
CA VAL A 437 27.48 -5.37 12.09
C VAL A 437 28.68 -6.30 12.26
N GLN A 438 29.61 -6.24 11.31
CA GLN A 438 30.81 -7.07 11.33
C GLN A 438 32.04 -6.20 11.13
N ALA A 439 33.14 -6.58 11.77
CA ALA A 439 34.45 -5.99 11.51
C ALA A 439 35.44 -7.12 11.19
N ALA A 440 36.31 -6.91 10.21
CA ALA A 440 37.34 -7.86 9.83
C ALA A 440 38.67 -7.16 9.53
N ASP A 441 39.80 -7.81 9.75
CA ASP A 441 41.11 -7.27 9.40
C ASP A 441 41.41 -7.28 7.89
N GLY A 442 42.57 -6.75 7.48
CA GLY A 442 42.98 -6.72 6.07
C GLY A 442 43.18 -8.10 5.41
N SER A 443 43.16 -9.18 6.18
CA SER A 443 43.17 -10.57 5.68
C SER A 443 41.78 -11.21 5.62
N GLY A 444 40.75 -10.48 6.04
CA GLY A 444 39.37 -10.94 6.11
C GLY A 444 39.04 -11.74 7.38
N GLN A 445 39.92 -11.75 8.39
CA GLN A 445 39.62 -12.45 9.65
C GLN A 445 38.67 -11.59 10.51
N PRO A 446 37.55 -12.16 11.01
CA PRO A 446 36.62 -11.42 11.86
C PRO A 446 37.27 -10.95 13.16
N LEU A 447 37.02 -9.69 13.52
CA LEU A 447 37.37 -9.12 14.82
C LEU A 447 36.32 -9.53 15.85
N ALA A 448 36.77 -9.88 17.06
CA ALA A 448 35.89 -10.25 18.14
C ALA A 448 35.14 -9.03 18.70
N LEU A 449 33.83 -9.17 18.93
CA LEU A 449 33.06 -8.18 19.69
C LEU A 449 33.49 -8.22 21.17
N VAL A 450 33.84 -7.06 21.71
CA VAL A 450 34.17 -6.86 23.13
C VAL A 450 32.94 -6.36 23.90
N ASP A 451 32.20 -5.41 23.31
CA ASP A 451 31.01 -4.82 23.91
C ASP A 451 30.06 -4.31 22.82
N GLY A 452 28.75 -4.31 23.09
CA GLY A 452 27.70 -3.90 22.16
C GLY A 452 26.56 -4.92 22.05
N PRO A 453 25.47 -4.55 21.35
CA PRO A 453 24.31 -5.42 21.21
C PRO A 453 24.61 -6.62 20.30
N ILE A 454 23.94 -7.74 20.60
CA ILE A 454 23.95 -8.94 19.77
C ILE A 454 22.53 -9.30 19.36
N ILE A 455 22.41 -9.92 18.20
CA ILE A 455 21.12 -10.41 17.70
C ILE A 455 20.64 -11.54 18.63
N PRO A 456 19.40 -11.47 19.14
CA PRO A 456 18.88 -12.43 20.11
C PRO A 456 18.66 -13.82 19.50
N ALA A 457 18.44 -14.84 20.34
CA ALA A 457 18.26 -16.24 19.92
C ALA A 457 17.16 -16.43 18.86
N TRP A 458 16.08 -15.64 18.94
CA TRP A 458 14.98 -15.67 17.97
C TRP A 458 15.32 -14.99 16.62
N GLY A 459 16.55 -14.49 16.45
CA GLY A 459 17.16 -14.17 15.15
C GLY A 459 17.68 -15.39 14.40
N GLY A 460 17.65 -16.58 15.01
CA GLY A 460 18.03 -17.87 14.44
C GLY A 460 19.43 -18.30 14.80
N GLU A 461 19.56 -19.44 15.50
CA GLU A 461 20.85 -20.09 15.76
C GLU A 461 21.21 -21.03 14.62
N GLY A 462 22.39 -20.89 14.03
CA GLY A 462 22.78 -21.70 12.86
C GLY A 462 23.81 -21.01 11.98
N ASP A 463 23.76 -21.32 10.68
CA ASP A 463 24.65 -20.75 9.67
C ASP A 463 24.21 -19.32 9.27
N PRO A 464 25.04 -18.28 9.51
CA PRO A 464 24.74 -16.93 9.06
C PRO A 464 24.56 -16.79 7.55
N ALA A 465 25.19 -17.66 6.74
CA ALA A 465 25.00 -17.66 5.30
C ALA A 465 23.58 -18.08 4.88
N ALA A 466 22.88 -18.81 5.76
CA ALA A 466 21.48 -19.20 5.60
C ALA A 466 20.50 -18.30 6.37
N GLY A 467 20.97 -17.15 6.89
CA GLY A 467 20.13 -16.19 7.62
C GLY A 467 20.07 -16.42 9.14
N TYR A 468 20.81 -17.36 9.71
CA TYR A 468 20.78 -17.58 11.16
C TYR A 468 21.80 -16.67 11.86
N TYR A 469 21.33 -15.52 12.35
CA TYR A 469 22.20 -14.44 12.83
C TYR A 469 22.33 -14.33 14.35
N ALA A 470 21.70 -15.21 15.13
CA ALA A 470 21.73 -15.14 16.59
C ALA A 470 23.17 -15.14 17.13
N GLY A 471 23.42 -14.29 18.13
CA GLY A 471 24.73 -14.12 18.76
C GLY A 471 25.72 -13.26 17.98
N LEU A 472 25.43 -12.89 16.74
CA LEU A 472 26.26 -11.96 15.98
C LEU A 472 26.03 -10.50 16.42
N PRO A 473 27.02 -9.61 16.27
CA PRO A 473 26.86 -8.20 16.62
C PRO A 473 25.79 -7.56 15.73
N GLY A 474 24.81 -6.93 16.35
CA GLY A 474 23.66 -6.42 15.63
C GLY A 474 22.44 -6.18 16.51
N VAL A 475 21.36 -5.76 15.87
CA VAL A 475 20.05 -5.55 16.49
C VAL A 475 18.99 -6.15 15.59
N LEU A 476 17.98 -6.75 16.21
CA LEU A 476 16.76 -7.14 15.52
C LEU A 476 15.63 -6.21 15.97
N TYR A 477 15.06 -5.46 15.02
CA TYR A 477 13.93 -4.55 15.20
C TYR A 477 12.61 -5.27 14.89
N ALA A 478 11.77 -5.42 15.90
CA ALA A 478 10.48 -6.11 15.79
C ALA A 478 9.50 -5.70 16.90
N LYS A 479 8.21 -5.92 16.63
CA LYS A 479 7.17 -5.95 17.67
C LYS A 479 7.12 -7.37 18.24
N ILE A 480 7.55 -7.54 19.48
CA ILE A 480 7.57 -8.84 20.15
C ILE A 480 6.31 -9.00 20.99
N LEU A 481 5.55 -10.04 20.67
CA LEU A 481 4.36 -10.45 21.42
C LEU A 481 4.66 -11.72 22.22
N ALA A 482 4.01 -11.85 23.36
CA ALA A 482 3.93 -13.09 24.12
C ALA A 482 2.49 -13.61 24.13
N ASP A 483 2.31 -14.93 24.08
CA ASP A 483 1.02 -15.53 24.43
C ASP A 483 0.70 -15.17 25.89
N PHE A 484 -0.53 -14.71 26.13
CA PHE A 484 -0.93 -14.23 27.45
C PHE A 484 -0.92 -15.33 28.51
N TYR A 485 -1.27 -16.56 28.13
CA TYR A 485 -1.45 -17.67 29.06
C TYR A 485 -0.20 -18.54 29.20
N THR A 486 0.47 -18.88 28.09
CA THR A 486 1.67 -19.74 28.14
C THR A 486 2.94 -18.95 28.42
N GLY A 487 2.96 -17.66 28.07
CA GLY A 487 4.16 -16.82 28.11
C GLY A 487 5.16 -17.11 26.98
N GLU A 488 4.83 -18.00 26.03
CA GLU A 488 5.68 -18.28 24.87
C GLU A 488 5.97 -17.00 24.09
N THR A 489 7.26 -16.74 23.85
CA THR A 489 7.78 -15.48 23.32
C THR A 489 8.99 -15.74 22.41
N PRO A 490 9.04 -15.17 21.19
CA PRO A 490 7.94 -14.52 20.49
C PRO A 490 6.80 -15.52 20.19
N THR A 491 5.55 -15.10 20.35
CA THR A 491 4.40 -15.89 19.84
C THR A 491 4.11 -15.53 18.39
N TYR A 492 3.72 -16.53 17.60
CA TYR A 492 3.24 -16.38 16.23
C TYR A 492 1.71 -16.51 16.13
N ALA A 493 1.07 -17.03 17.17
CA ALA A 493 -0.37 -17.23 17.27
C ALA A 493 -1.07 -15.95 17.74
N TYR A 494 -0.88 -14.84 17.02
CA TYR A 494 -1.40 -13.51 17.40
C TYR A 494 -2.94 -13.42 17.41
N TRP A 495 -3.63 -14.43 16.88
CA TRP A 495 -5.08 -14.59 17.00
C TRP A 495 -5.53 -15.01 18.40
N ARG A 496 -4.63 -15.56 19.22
CA ARG A 496 -4.88 -15.83 20.65
C ARG A 496 -4.68 -14.55 21.48
N PRO A 497 -5.18 -14.51 22.73
CA PRO A 497 -4.83 -13.44 23.65
C PRO A 497 -3.31 -13.30 23.79
N THR A 498 -2.80 -12.12 23.45
CA THR A 498 -1.38 -11.80 23.53
C THR A 498 -1.14 -10.59 24.42
N ARG A 499 0.13 -10.33 24.75
CA ARG A 499 0.59 -9.08 25.35
C ARG A 499 1.82 -8.59 24.62
N LEU A 500 1.97 -7.27 24.54
CA LEU A 500 3.19 -6.64 24.05
C LEU A 500 4.33 -6.89 25.04
N VAL A 501 5.47 -7.39 24.55
CA VAL A 501 6.71 -7.55 25.32
C VAL A 501 7.64 -6.38 25.07
N SER A 502 7.85 -6.05 23.80
CA SER A 502 8.68 -4.92 23.37
C SER A 502 8.30 -4.51 21.95
N ASP A 503 8.54 -3.24 21.59
CA ASP A 503 8.45 -2.74 20.22
C ASP A 503 9.63 -1.79 20.01
N ASN A 504 10.66 -2.27 19.32
CA ASN A 504 11.84 -1.47 18.96
C ASN A 504 11.88 -1.18 17.46
N ARG A 505 10.77 -1.35 16.74
CA ARG A 505 10.67 -0.92 15.34
C ARG A 505 10.94 0.58 15.25
N ILE A 506 11.53 1.03 14.14
CA ILE A 506 11.94 2.43 13.99
C ILE A 506 10.75 3.24 13.49
N PRO A 507 10.23 4.23 14.24
CA PRO A 507 9.11 5.06 13.80
C PRO A 507 9.43 5.85 12.52
N ALA A 508 8.39 6.40 11.88
CA ALA A 508 8.55 7.31 10.76
C ALA A 508 9.52 8.46 11.11
N LEU A 509 10.50 8.72 10.24
CA LEU A 509 11.50 9.78 10.39
C LEU A 509 12.41 9.66 11.64
N ALA A 510 12.35 8.54 12.36
CA ALA A 510 13.19 8.31 13.54
C ALA A 510 14.53 7.65 13.18
N THR A 511 15.50 7.82 14.07
CA THR A 511 16.81 7.18 14.01
C THR A 511 17.02 6.33 15.25
N ASP A 512 17.46 5.08 15.06
CA ASP A 512 18.07 4.28 16.12
C ASP A 512 19.60 4.37 16.02
N GLU A 513 20.29 4.44 17.16
CA GLU A 513 21.75 4.49 17.25
C GLU A 513 22.26 3.37 18.15
N THR A 514 23.23 2.60 17.63
CA THR A 514 23.86 1.48 18.33
C THR A 514 25.37 1.66 18.33
N ALA A 515 26.03 1.20 19.40
CA ALA A 515 27.47 1.27 19.56
C ALA A 515 28.08 -0.11 19.79
N TYR A 516 29.21 -0.37 19.14
CA TYR A 516 29.95 -1.62 19.19
C TYR A 516 31.42 -1.33 19.46
N THR A 517 32.07 -2.19 20.24
CA THR A 517 33.51 -2.18 20.46
C THR A 517 34.06 -3.52 20.01
N PHE A 518 34.94 -3.51 19.01
CA PHE A 518 35.64 -4.69 18.52
C PHE A 518 37.08 -4.71 19.01
N ALA A 519 37.62 -5.90 19.27
CA ALA A 519 39.03 -6.10 19.56
C ALA A 519 39.84 -5.83 18.27
N ALA A 520 40.69 -4.83 18.31
CA ALA A 520 41.56 -4.44 17.21
C ALA A 520 42.98 -4.16 17.75
N PRO A 521 43.74 -5.20 18.15
CA PRO A 521 45.08 -5.02 18.73
C PRO A 521 46.01 -4.19 17.85
N VAL A 522 47.02 -3.59 18.48
CA VAL A 522 48.08 -2.86 17.77
C VAL A 522 48.78 -3.80 16.78
N GLY A 523 48.80 -3.42 15.51
CA GLY A 523 49.34 -4.23 14.40
C GLY A 523 48.29 -4.89 13.50
N VAL A 524 47.00 -4.85 13.88
CA VAL A 524 45.90 -5.15 12.97
C VAL A 524 45.64 -3.92 12.10
N GLU A 525 45.93 -4.01 10.80
CA GLU A 525 45.77 -2.92 9.83
C GLU A 525 44.71 -3.27 8.77
N GLY A 526 44.19 -2.25 8.09
CA GLY A 526 43.25 -2.42 6.98
C GLY A 526 41.91 -3.02 7.42
N VAL A 527 41.41 -2.61 8.59
CA VAL A 527 40.15 -3.12 9.12
C VAL A 527 38.99 -2.64 8.27
N THR A 528 38.05 -3.51 7.96
CA THR A 528 36.80 -3.18 7.27
C THR A 528 35.62 -3.42 8.21
N VAL A 529 34.79 -2.41 8.39
CA VAL A 529 33.49 -2.51 9.07
C VAL A 529 32.40 -2.62 8.01
N ASP A 530 31.55 -3.64 8.13
CA ASP A 530 30.44 -3.93 7.24
C ASP A 530 29.13 -3.95 8.05
N ALA A 531 28.26 -2.97 7.79
CA ALA A 531 26.92 -2.89 8.37
C ALA A 531 25.88 -3.17 7.29
N ARG A 532 24.99 -4.13 7.54
CA ARG A 532 23.93 -4.55 6.62
C ARG A 532 22.58 -4.53 7.33
N LEU A 533 21.58 -3.97 6.67
CA LEU A 533 20.21 -3.92 7.15
C LEU A 533 19.35 -4.82 6.26
N TYR A 534 18.65 -5.76 6.87
CA TYR A 534 17.81 -6.72 6.18
C TYR A 534 16.35 -6.62 6.60
N LEU A 535 15.41 -6.81 5.68
CA LEU A 535 14.03 -7.13 5.98
C LEU A 535 13.85 -8.66 6.00
N ARG A 536 13.26 -9.16 7.08
CA ARG A 536 12.86 -10.56 7.26
C ARG A 536 11.34 -10.67 7.32
N ARG A 537 10.77 -11.60 6.53
CA ARG A 537 9.31 -11.74 6.35
C ARG A 537 8.60 -12.36 7.56
N ALA A 538 9.27 -13.25 8.28
CA ALA A 538 8.78 -13.87 9.50
C ALA A 538 9.97 -14.36 10.35
N PHE A 539 9.77 -14.61 11.65
CA PHE A 539 10.80 -15.27 12.47
C PHE A 539 11.26 -16.58 11.83
N ILE A 540 12.58 -16.79 11.74
CA ILE A 540 13.17 -17.90 10.97
C ILE A 540 12.74 -19.28 11.47
N ALA A 541 12.57 -19.46 12.79
CA ALA A 541 12.04 -20.70 13.34
C ALA A 541 10.60 -21.01 12.86
N LEU A 542 9.76 -19.99 12.65
CA LEU A 542 8.45 -20.18 12.03
C LEU A 542 8.61 -20.57 10.56
N MET A 543 9.48 -19.87 9.82
CA MET A 543 9.74 -20.16 8.41
C MET A 543 10.20 -21.62 8.22
N ASP A 544 11.14 -22.08 9.05
CA ASP A 544 11.62 -23.46 9.04
C ASP A 544 10.49 -24.45 9.33
N SER A 545 9.70 -24.22 10.39
CA SER A 545 8.59 -25.11 10.76
C SER A 545 7.52 -25.22 9.67
N LYS A 546 7.34 -24.15 8.88
CA LYS A 546 6.35 -24.10 7.80
C LYS A 546 6.91 -24.49 6.43
N GLY A 547 8.23 -24.63 6.30
CA GLY A 547 8.91 -24.79 5.02
C GLY A 547 8.85 -23.53 4.15
N TRP A 548 8.77 -22.34 4.74
CA TRP A 548 8.82 -21.07 4.01
C TRP A 548 10.25 -20.77 3.56
N ASP A 549 10.54 -21.00 2.29
CA ASP A 549 11.80 -20.61 1.67
C ASP A 549 11.71 -19.16 1.17
N THR A 550 11.85 -18.19 2.09
CA THR A 550 11.90 -16.78 1.72
C THR A 550 13.17 -16.14 2.28
N PRO A 551 14.11 -15.71 1.41
CA PRO A 551 15.35 -15.09 1.87
C PRO A 551 15.07 -13.73 2.50
N ASP A 552 15.99 -13.32 3.36
CA ASP A 552 16.05 -11.94 3.83
C ASP A 552 16.39 -10.99 2.68
N MET A 553 15.73 -9.84 2.64
CA MET A 553 15.96 -8.83 1.61
C MET A 553 16.92 -7.77 2.14
N LEU A 554 18.04 -7.55 1.46
CA LEU A 554 18.94 -6.45 1.80
C LEU A 554 18.22 -5.12 1.54
N MET A 555 18.11 -4.30 2.57
CA MET A 555 17.57 -2.95 2.48
C MET A 555 18.68 -1.93 2.28
N GLU A 556 19.77 -2.05 3.02
CA GLU A 556 20.88 -1.09 2.92
C GLU A 556 22.19 -1.72 3.40
N ARG A 557 23.31 -1.23 2.86
CA ARG A 557 24.66 -1.68 3.25
C ARG A 557 25.64 -0.53 3.26
N GLN A 558 26.40 -0.43 4.34
CA GLN A 558 27.51 0.52 4.46
C GLN A 558 28.80 -0.19 4.84
N THR A 559 29.87 0.06 4.08
CA THR A 559 31.21 -0.46 4.35
C THR A 559 32.17 0.69 4.62
N VAL A 560 32.90 0.64 5.75
CA VAL A 560 33.89 1.65 6.13
C VAL A 560 35.26 1.00 6.32
N SER A 561 36.27 1.50 5.61
CA SER A 561 37.65 1.11 5.81
C SER A 561 38.29 1.96 6.91
N VAL A 562 38.88 1.29 7.89
CA VAL A 562 39.62 1.89 9.00
C VAL A 562 41.11 1.57 8.81
N PRO A 563 41.98 2.58 8.67
CA PRO A 563 43.41 2.40 8.47
C PRO A 563 44.07 1.50 9.53
#